data_AF-A0A1I4NB34-F1
#
_entry.id   AF-A0A1I4NB34-F1
#
_cell.length_a   1.000
_cell.length_b   1.000
_cell.length_c   1.000
_cell.angle_alpha   90.00
_cell.angle_beta   90.00
_cell.angle_gamma   90.00
#
_symmetry.space_group_name_H-M   'P 1'
#
loop_
_entity.id
_entity.type
_entity.pdbx_description
1 polymer ?
#
loop_
_entity_poly.entity_id
_entity_poly.type
_entity_poly.pdbx_seq_one_letter_code
_entity_poly.pdbx_strand_id
1 'polypeptide(L)'
;MIDISASLPSWAIALENAMVAPFVAALTFIGSMGNIPLATVLNSNGVLFAGIMGFIYSDLMVPPLVAVNAKYYDKKVALYIAVVMYISIVITALILNGIFSIFSIVPESNRVVSEVAQFKIDYTFYFNILFTLIAGYLIYLNKKFIKIDNNNSSDMDMETSSSLKRKITYLFIIILLGGLVLNLFM
;
A
#
# COMPACT_ATOMS: atom_id res chain seq x y z
N MET A 1 3.30 -15.66 34.31
CA MET A 1 3.63 -15.15 32.97
C MET A 1 5.08 -15.54 32.72
N ILE A 2 5.33 -16.39 31.74
CA ILE A 2 6.67 -16.94 31.49
C ILE A 2 7.38 -15.96 30.56
N ASP A 3 8.35 -15.22 31.09
CA ASP A 3 9.25 -14.36 30.32
C ASP A 3 10.20 -15.23 29.49
N ILE A 4 9.82 -15.49 28.24
CA ILE A 4 10.64 -16.20 27.25
C ILE A 4 11.62 -15.23 26.53
N SER A 5 11.51 -13.92 26.77
CA SER A 5 12.29 -12.88 26.07
C SER A 5 13.72 -12.68 26.61
N ALA A 6 14.09 -13.27 27.75
CA ALA A 6 15.34 -12.94 28.43
C ALA A 6 16.58 -13.76 28.01
N SER A 7 16.46 -14.78 27.14
CA SER A 7 17.59 -15.70 26.86
C SER A 7 17.87 -15.98 25.37
N LEU A 8 17.27 -15.24 24.43
CA LEU A 8 17.53 -15.45 23.01
C LEU A 8 18.54 -14.42 22.48
N PRO A 9 19.60 -14.85 21.78
CA PRO A 9 20.58 -13.93 21.23
C PRO A 9 19.94 -13.05 20.15
N SER A 10 20.40 -11.81 19.99
CA SER A 10 19.78 -10.77 19.13
C SER A 10 19.55 -11.21 17.67
N TRP A 11 20.37 -12.13 17.17
CA TRP A 11 20.21 -12.72 15.84
C TRP A 11 19.02 -13.67 15.72
N ALA A 12 18.65 -14.37 16.80
CA ALA A 12 17.49 -15.27 16.84
C ALA A 12 16.18 -14.48 16.83
N ILE A 13 16.13 -13.35 17.55
CA ILE A 13 14.98 -12.43 17.54
C ILE A 13 14.84 -11.77 16.15
N ALA A 14 15.96 -11.45 15.48
CA ALA A 14 15.94 -10.93 14.12
C ALA A 14 15.40 -11.95 13.10
N LEU A 15 15.79 -13.22 13.26
CA LEU A 15 15.28 -14.32 12.45
C LEU A 15 13.77 -14.53 12.64
N GLU A 16 13.32 -14.56 13.90
CA GLU A 16 11.90 -14.68 14.24
C GLU A 16 11.08 -13.54 13.61
N ASN A 17 11.50 -12.29 13.83
CA ASN A 17 10.82 -11.11 13.30
C ASN A 17 10.79 -11.10 11.77
N ALA A 18 11.88 -11.47 11.09
CA ALA A 18 11.95 -11.52 9.64
C ALA A 18 11.03 -12.62 9.05
N MET A 19 10.82 -13.73 9.77
CA MET A 19 9.93 -14.81 9.36
C MET A 19 8.46 -14.50 9.63
N VAL A 20 8.14 -13.94 10.79
CA VAL A 20 6.74 -13.69 11.20
C VAL A 20 6.14 -12.50 10.45
N ALA A 21 6.92 -11.45 10.18
CA ALA A 21 6.43 -10.24 9.55
C ALA A 21 5.73 -10.44 8.19
N PRO A 22 6.27 -11.25 7.24
CA PRO A 22 5.57 -11.54 5.98
C PRO A 22 4.23 -12.24 6.15
N PHE A 23 4.09 -13.12 7.15
CA PHE A 23 2.81 -13.78 7.42
C PHE A 23 1.78 -12.79 7.97
N VAL A 24 2.18 -11.93 8.90
CA VAL A 24 1.28 -10.92 9.47
C VAL A 24 0.78 -9.97 8.39
N ALA A 25 1.66 -9.50 7.51
CA ALA A 25 1.29 -8.63 6.39
C ALA A 25 0.42 -9.33 5.32
N ALA A 26 0.66 -10.60 5.05
CA ALA A 26 -0.19 -11.39 4.16
C ALA A 26 -1.61 -11.57 4.74
N LEU A 27 -1.71 -11.77 6.07
CA LEU A 27 -2.99 -11.94 6.77
C LEU A 27 -3.80 -10.66 6.89
N THR A 28 -3.15 -9.49 6.93
CA THR A 28 -3.86 -8.21 6.92
C THR A 28 -4.40 -7.84 5.54
N PHE A 29 -4.11 -8.61 4.49
CA PHE A 29 -4.51 -8.34 3.09
C PHE A 29 -4.09 -6.96 2.58
N ILE A 30 -3.00 -6.42 3.11
CA ILE A 30 -2.51 -5.09 2.77
C ILE A 30 -1.46 -5.22 1.67
N GLY A 31 -1.70 -4.55 0.54
CA GLY A 31 -0.76 -4.48 -0.57
C GLY A 31 0.35 -3.43 -0.37
N SER A 32 1.22 -3.32 -1.37
CA SER A 32 2.43 -2.49 -1.44
C SER A 32 2.39 -1.14 -0.69
N MET A 33 1.32 -0.35 -0.85
CA MET A 33 1.22 0.98 -0.21
C MET A 33 0.81 0.97 1.27
N GLY A 34 0.03 0.00 1.72
CA GLY A 34 -0.49 0.03 3.09
C GLY A 34 0.44 -0.61 4.12
N ASN A 35 1.44 -1.39 3.68
CA ASN A 35 2.40 -2.01 4.59
C ASN A 35 3.42 -0.99 5.14
N ILE A 36 3.65 0.14 4.46
CA ILE A 36 4.61 1.17 4.88
C ILE A 36 4.18 1.90 6.18
N PRO A 37 2.92 2.38 6.32
CA PRO A 37 2.47 2.98 7.58
C PRO A 37 2.51 2.00 8.75
N LEU A 38 2.11 0.74 8.55
CA LEU A 38 2.16 -0.29 9.58
C LEU A 38 3.58 -0.69 9.95
N ALA A 39 4.49 -0.79 8.98
CA ALA A 39 5.91 -0.99 9.23
C ALA A 39 6.50 0.14 10.10
N THR A 40 6.04 1.37 9.88
CA THR A 40 6.42 2.54 10.69
C THR A 40 5.90 2.44 12.13
N VAL A 41 4.68 1.93 12.33
CA VAL A 41 4.13 1.64 13.66
C VAL A 41 4.86 0.46 14.32
N LEU A 42 5.22 -0.57 13.58
CA LEU A 42 6.00 -1.70 14.09
C LEU A 42 7.40 -1.26 14.55
N ASN A 43 8.02 -0.32 13.82
CA ASN A 43 9.27 0.31 14.23
C ASN A 43 9.13 1.00 15.59
N SER A 44 8.08 1.80 15.81
CA SER A 44 7.89 2.46 17.11
C SER A 44 7.54 1.51 18.27
N ASN A 45 7.10 0.28 17.97
CA ASN A 45 6.85 -0.76 18.95
C ASN A 45 8.07 -1.66 19.23
N GLY A 46 9.25 -1.32 18.68
CA GLY A 46 10.50 -2.03 18.95
C GLY A 46 10.72 -3.30 18.12
N VAL A 47 10.02 -3.44 16.98
CA VAL A 47 10.31 -4.52 16.03
C VAL A 47 11.67 -4.26 15.37
N LEU A 48 12.49 -5.31 15.29
CA LEU A 48 13.81 -5.23 14.69
C LEU A 48 13.76 -4.82 13.21
N PHE A 49 14.80 -4.15 12.73
CA PHE A 49 14.93 -3.69 11.34
C PHE A 49 14.68 -4.81 10.32
N ALA A 50 15.17 -6.04 10.59
CA ALA A 50 14.87 -7.21 9.75
C ALA A 50 13.36 -7.51 9.64
N GLY A 51 12.60 -7.38 10.72
CA GLY A 51 11.14 -7.56 10.72
C GLY A 51 10.43 -6.46 9.93
N ILE A 52 10.87 -5.22 10.05
CA ILE A 52 10.32 -4.07 9.29
C ILE A 52 10.54 -4.28 7.79
N MET A 53 11.76 -4.63 7.37
CA MET A 53 12.06 -4.89 5.96
C MET A 53 11.29 -6.11 5.43
N GLY A 54 11.19 -7.18 6.22
CA GLY A 54 10.36 -8.34 5.89
C GLY A 54 8.88 -7.98 5.72
N PHE A 55 8.36 -7.08 6.54
CA PHE A 55 6.98 -6.59 6.46
C PHE A 55 6.72 -5.70 5.24
N ILE A 56 7.70 -4.90 4.81
CA ILE A 56 7.57 -4.05 3.63
C ILE A 56 7.56 -4.91 2.35
N TYR A 57 8.51 -5.83 2.23
CA TYR A 57 8.66 -6.68 1.04
C TYR A 57 7.67 -7.84 0.95
N SER A 58 6.84 -8.04 1.99
CA SER A 58 5.82 -9.09 1.98
C SER A 58 4.72 -8.85 0.95
N ASP A 59 4.64 -7.66 0.34
CA ASP A 59 3.69 -7.36 -0.74
C ASP A 59 3.85 -8.30 -1.96
N LEU A 60 5.04 -8.91 -2.09
CA LEU A 60 5.40 -9.92 -3.07
C LEU A 60 4.74 -11.30 -2.81
N MET A 61 4.16 -11.51 -1.63
CA MET A 61 3.53 -12.77 -1.20
C MET A 61 2.10 -12.57 -0.66
N VAL A 62 1.33 -11.61 -1.18
CA VAL A 62 -0.04 -11.35 -0.69
C VAL A 62 -1.04 -12.31 -1.35
N PRO A 63 -2.06 -12.83 -0.63
CA PRO A 63 -3.00 -13.81 -1.16
C PRO A 63 -3.68 -13.45 -2.49
N PRO A 64 -4.06 -12.18 -2.80
CA PRO A 64 -4.60 -11.81 -4.10
C PRO A 64 -3.58 -12.02 -5.24
N LEU A 65 -2.30 -11.73 -5.01
CA LEU A 65 -1.24 -11.93 -5.99
C LEU A 65 -1.02 -13.43 -6.25
N VAL A 66 -1.06 -14.25 -5.20
CA VAL A 66 -1.02 -15.72 -5.32
C VAL A 66 -2.26 -16.25 -6.04
N ALA A 67 -3.45 -15.70 -5.77
CA ALA A 67 -4.69 -16.08 -6.45
C ALA A 67 -4.67 -15.73 -7.95
N VAL A 68 -4.10 -14.58 -8.30
CA VAL A 68 -3.85 -14.19 -9.70
C VAL A 68 -2.87 -15.17 -10.34
N ASN A 69 -1.71 -15.44 -9.72
CA ASN A 69 -0.74 -16.42 -10.24
C ASN A 69 -1.34 -17.83 -10.39
N ALA A 70 -2.21 -18.24 -9.47
CA ALA A 70 -2.91 -19.53 -9.52
C ALA A 70 -3.89 -19.63 -10.69
N LYS A 71 -4.40 -18.49 -11.18
CA LYS A 71 -5.28 -18.40 -12.34
C LYS A 71 -4.50 -18.51 -13.67
N TYR A 72 -3.23 -18.12 -13.68
CA TYR A 72 -2.38 -18.12 -14.89
C TYR A 72 -1.47 -19.36 -15.02
N TYR A 73 -0.96 -19.92 -13.91
CA TYR A 73 0.15 -20.89 -13.93
C TYR A 73 -0.14 -22.22 -13.22
N ASP A 74 -1.40 -22.50 -12.84
CA ASP A 74 -1.80 -23.56 -11.90
C ASP A 74 -1.43 -23.30 -10.43
N LYS A 75 -2.29 -23.79 -9.53
CA LYS A 75 -2.18 -23.62 -8.07
C LYS A 75 -0.84 -24.13 -7.51
N LYS A 76 -0.26 -25.18 -8.07
CA LYS A 76 1.01 -25.76 -7.61
C LYS A 76 2.19 -24.82 -7.88
N VAL A 77 2.22 -24.21 -9.07
CA VAL A 77 3.28 -23.26 -9.45
C VAL A 77 3.09 -21.93 -8.71
N ALA A 78 1.85 -21.48 -8.52
CA ALA A 78 1.58 -20.29 -7.73
C ALA A 78 2.07 -20.41 -6.28
N LEU A 79 1.88 -21.57 -5.65
CA LEU A 79 2.39 -21.83 -4.31
C LEU A 79 3.92 -21.94 -4.30
N TYR A 80 4.53 -22.55 -5.32
CA TYR A 80 5.98 -22.57 -5.49
C TYR A 80 6.56 -21.15 -5.59
N ILE A 81 5.97 -20.29 -6.41
CA ILE A 81 6.36 -18.87 -6.53
C ILE A 81 6.22 -18.18 -5.17
N ALA A 82 5.11 -18.36 -4.46
CA ALA A 82 4.91 -17.75 -3.14
C ALA A 82 6.01 -18.16 -2.14
N VAL A 83 6.39 -19.44 -2.10
CA VAL A 83 7.46 -19.94 -1.23
C VAL A 83 8.83 -19.36 -1.62
N VAL A 84 9.15 -19.31 -2.91
CA VAL A 84 10.42 -18.72 -3.37
C VAL A 84 10.49 -17.23 -3.02
N MET A 85 9.40 -16.49 -3.21
CA MET A 85 9.33 -15.08 -2.84
C MET A 85 9.48 -14.90 -1.32
N TYR A 86 8.84 -15.72 -0.50
CA TYR A 86 9.00 -15.72 0.96
C TYR A 86 10.46 -15.89 1.38
N ILE A 87 11.12 -16.93 0.86
CA ILE A 87 12.53 -17.21 1.18
C ILE A 87 13.41 -16.03 0.75
N SER A 88 13.15 -15.47 -0.44
CA SER A 88 13.88 -14.30 -0.95
C SER A 88 13.71 -13.08 -0.05
N ILE A 89 12.50 -12.81 0.45
CA ILE A 89 12.22 -11.71 1.38
C ILE A 89 13.00 -11.91 2.69
N VAL A 90 12.93 -13.09 3.29
CA VAL A 90 13.62 -13.38 4.56
C VAL A 90 15.13 -13.22 4.40
N ILE A 91 15.70 -13.79 3.33
CA ILE A 91 17.13 -13.66 3.04
C ILE A 91 17.51 -12.19 2.84
N THR A 92 16.74 -11.45 2.05
CA THR A 92 17.00 -10.02 1.78
C THR A 92 16.93 -9.20 3.07
N ALA A 93 15.92 -9.42 3.91
CA ALA A 93 15.75 -8.73 5.18
C ALA A 93 16.92 -9.00 6.14
N LEU A 94 17.39 -10.25 6.22
CA LEU A 94 18.53 -10.63 7.05
C LEU A 94 19.85 -10.06 6.51
N ILE A 95 20.07 -10.11 5.19
CA ILE A 95 21.25 -9.54 4.54
C ILE A 95 21.30 -8.04 4.79
N LEU A 96 20.20 -7.32 4.58
CA LEU A 96 20.12 -5.89 4.85
C LEU A 96 20.37 -5.61 6.33
N ASN A 97 19.74 -6.34 7.24
CA ASN A 97 20.00 -6.18 8.66
C ASN A 97 21.48 -6.41 9.02
N GLY A 98 22.13 -7.42 8.43
CA GLY A 98 23.55 -7.72 8.62
C GLY A 98 24.47 -6.63 8.07
N ILE A 99 24.26 -6.21 6.81
CA ILE A 99 25.05 -5.15 6.17
C ILE A 99 24.93 -3.84 6.95
N PHE A 100 23.71 -3.44 7.31
CA PHE A 100 23.48 -2.19 8.04
C PHE A 100 24.03 -2.25 9.48
N SER A 101 24.01 -3.43 10.11
CA SER A 101 24.66 -3.67 11.40
C SER A 101 26.18 -3.54 11.31
N ILE A 102 26.81 -4.01 10.23
CA ILE A 102 28.26 -3.89 10.01
C ILE A 102 28.66 -2.44 9.78
N PHE A 103 27.86 -1.69 9.01
CA PHE A 103 28.14 -0.29 8.70
C PHE A 103 27.76 0.68 9.83
N SER A 104 27.20 0.20 10.95
CA SER A 104 26.68 1.03 12.06
C SER A 104 25.70 2.13 11.61
N ILE A 105 25.06 1.94 10.45
CA ILE A 105 24.00 2.79 9.90
C ILE A 105 22.62 2.19 10.25
N VAL A 106 22.54 1.37 11.30
CA VAL A 106 21.26 0.81 11.75
C VAL A 106 20.35 1.99 12.11
N PRO A 107 19.25 2.22 11.37
CA PRO A 107 18.35 3.31 11.68
C PRO A 107 17.82 3.07 13.09
N GLU A 108 18.14 3.97 14.02
CA GLU A 108 17.57 3.88 15.37
C GLU A 108 16.04 3.89 15.25
N SER A 109 15.41 2.93 15.93
CA SER A 109 13.98 2.63 15.95
C SER A 109 13.11 3.75 16.59
N ASN A 110 13.66 4.96 16.70
CA ASN A 110 13.14 6.09 17.47
C ASN A 110 12.63 7.26 16.63
N ARG A 111 12.56 7.15 15.28
CA ARG A 111 11.93 8.20 14.47
C ARG A 111 10.41 8.14 14.61
N VAL A 112 9.97 8.94 15.58
CA VAL A 112 8.63 9.46 15.86
C VAL A 112 7.65 9.30 14.69
N VAL A 113 6.61 8.51 14.97
CA VAL A 113 5.44 8.13 14.14
C VAL A 113 4.67 9.32 13.54
N SER A 114 5.03 10.56 13.88
CA SER A 114 4.17 11.71 13.65
C SER A 114 4.29 12.36 12.26
N GLU A 115 5.26 12.00 11.40
CA GLU A 115 5.45 12.70 10.11
C GLU A 115 4.95 11.93 8.86
N VAL A 116 4.76 10.61 8.93
CA VAL A 116 4.50 9.82 7.71
C VAL A 116 3.02 9.83 7.30
N ALA A 117 2.11 10.16 8.21
CA ALA A 117 0.65 10.11 7.98
C ALA A 117 -0.05 11.47 8.12
N GLN A 118 0.69 12.59 8.14
CA GLN A 118 0.08 13.92 8.17
C GLN A 118 -0.10 14.48 6.77
N PHE A 119 -1.23 15.14 6.55
CA PHE A 119 -1.54 15.84 5.31
C PHE A 119 -0.54 16.99 5.16
N LYS A 120 0.52 16.75 4.40
CA LYS A 120 1.60 17.72 4.19
C LYS A 120 1.44 18.33 2.80
N ILE A 121 1.60 19.65 2.71
CA ILE A 121 1.62 20.39 1.44
C ILE A 121 2.98 20.13 0.77
N ASP A 122 3.13 18.90 0.29
CA ASP A 122 4.32 18.42 -0.41
C ASP A 122 4.07 18.37 -1.92
N TYR A 123 5.09 17.99 -2.67
CA TYR A 123 5.06 17.85 -4.13
C TYR A 123 3.89 16.97 -4.60
N THR A 124 3.54 15.93 -3.83
CA THR A 124 2.38 15.05 -4.09
C THR A 124 1.05 15.81 -4.13
N PHE A 125 0.87 16.82 -3.26
CA PHE A 125 -0.33 17.66 -3.25
C PHE A 125 -0.46 18.47 -4.56
N TYR A 126 0.64 19.10 -4.99
CA TYR A 126 0.67 19.85 -6.26
C TYR A 126 0.45 18.94 -7.47
N PHE A 127 1.04 17.74 -7.48
CA PHE A 127 0.79 16.75 -8.52
C PHE A 127 -0.66 16.27 -8.53
N ASN A 128 -1.28 16.05 -7.37
CA ASN A 128 -2.69 15.68 -7.29
C ASN A 128 -3.60 16.76 -7.88
N ILE A 129 -3.34 18.05 -7.60
CA ILE A 129 -4.07 19.16 -8.22
C ILE A 129 -3.87 19.16 -9.73
N LEU A 130 -2.62 19.07 -10.19
CA LEU A 130 -2.29 19.06 -11.62
C LEU A 130 -3.01 17.92 -12.36
N PHE A 131 -2.94 16.70 -11.85
CA PHE A 131 -3.61 15.54 -12.46
C PHE A 131 -5.12 15.63 -12.39
N THR A 132 -5.68 16.21 -11.32
CA THR A 132 -7.12 16.46 -11.22
C THR A 132 -7.59 17.45 -12.28
N LEU A 133 -6.82 18.52 -12.52
CA LEU A 133 -7.10 19.49 -13.58
C LEU A 133 -6.99 18.86 -14.97
N ILE A 134 -5.95 18.05 -15.22
CA ILE A 134 -5.76 17.32 -16.47
C ILE A 134 -6.94 16.35 -16.71
N ALA A 135 -7.33 15.59 -15.69
CA ALA A 135 -8.47 14.68 -15.76
C ALA A 135 -9.78 15.43 -16.04
N GLY A 136 -10.02 16.55 -15.35
CA GLY A 136 -11.17 17.42 -15.60
C GLY A 136 -11.19 17.96 -17.04
N TYR A 137 -10.04 18.38 -17.55
CA TYR A 137 -9.88 18.86 -18.92
C TYR A 137 -10.13 17.75 -19.95
N LEU A 138 -9.60 16.55 -19.72
CA LEU A 138 -9.85 15.36 -20.56
C LEU A 138 -11.33 14.98 -20.57
N ILE A 139 -12.01 15.01 -19.43
CA ILE A 139 -13.46 14.75 -19.34
C ILE A 139 -14.24 15.82 -20.11
N TYR A 140 -13.85 17.09 -20.00
CA TYR A 140 -14.47 18.18 -20.75
C TYR A 140 -14.31 18.01 -22.27
N LEU A 141 -13.09 17.68 -22.72
CA LEU A 141 -12.82 17.37 -24.14
C LEU A 141 -13.61 16.16 -24.62
N ASN A 142 -13.64 15.07 -23.83
CA ASN A 142 -14.38 13.86 -24.16
C ASN A 142 -15.89 14.14 -24.30
N LYS A 143 -16.46 14.93 -23.37
CA LYS A 143 -17.87 15.37 -23.48
C LYS A 143 -18.12 16.24 -24.71
N LYS A 144 -17.19 17.14 -25.06
CA LYS A 144 -17.32 17.97 -26.26
C LYS A 144 -17.23 17.13 -27.54
N PHE A 145 -16.35 16.13 -27.56
CA PHE A 145 -16.22 15.18 -28.67
C PHE A 145 -17.49 14.35 -28.86
N ILE A 146 -18.02 13.74 -27.80
CA ILE A 146 -19.28 12.97 -27.83
C ILE A 146 -20.46 13.85 -28.28
N LYS A 147 -20.52 15.11 -27.85
CA LYS A 147 -21.59 16.03 -28.23
C LYS A 147 -21.52 16.49 -29.70
N ILE A 148 -20.33 16.51 -30.29
CA ILE A 148 -20.12 16.83 -31.72
C ILE A 148 -20.49 15.63 -32.60
N ASP A 149 -20.18 14.41 -32.16
CA ASP A 149 -20.48 13.17 -32.89
C ASP A 149 -21.98 12.79 -32.85
N ASN A 150 -22.68 13.18 -31.77
CA ASN A 150 -24.14 13.04 -31.64
C ASN A 150 -24.97 13.96 -32.55
N ASN A 151 -24.36 14.91 -33.27
CA ASN A 151 -25.08 15.73 -34.25
C ASN A 151 -25.18 15.08 -35.64
N ASN A 152 -24.48 13.96 -35.89
CA ASN A 152 -24.51 13.26 -37.18
C ASN A 152 -24.97 11.79 -37.09
N SER A 153 -25.33 11.29 -35.91
CA SER A 153 -25.76 9.89 -35.77
C SER A 153 -26.90 9.78 -34.76
N SER A 154 -28.01 9.26 -35.26
CA SER A 154 -29.24 8.87 -34.58
C SER A 154 -29.03 8.12 -33.26
N ASP A 155 -29.89 8.45 -32.30
CA ASP A 155 -30.32 7.67 -31.12
C ASP A 155 -29.55 6.39 -30.81
N MET A 156 -28.86 6.42 -29.67
CA MET A 156 -28.60 5.22 -28.89
C MET A 156 -28.96 5.55 -27.44
N ASP A 157 -30.20 5.22 -27.08
CA ASP A 157 -30.69 5.15 -25.71
C ASP A 157 -29.76 4.24 -24.88
N MET A 158 -28.95 4.83 -24.00
CA MET A 158 -28.30 4.07 -22.94
C MET A 158 -29.22 4.01 -21.73
N GLU A 159 -29.76 2.81 -21.55
CA GLU A 159 -30.64 2.37 -20.49
C GLU A 159 -30.16 2.80 -19.09
N THR A 160 -31.14 3.29 -18.33
CA THR A 160 -31.01 3.99 -17.06
C THR A 160 -30.70 3.02 -15.91
N SER A 161 -29.47 3.09 -15.39
CA SER A 161 -29.16 2.74 -13.99
C SER A 161 -28.51 3.94 -13.28
N SER A 162 -29.12 5.11 -13.51
CA SER A 162 -28.49 6.43 -13.34
C SER A 162 -28.56 6.98 -11.91
N SER A 163 -29.35 6.39 -11.01
CA SER A 163 -29.62 7.03 -9.71
C SER A 163 -28.69 6.60 -8.58
N LEU A 164 -28.15 5.37 -8.60
CA LEU A 164 -27.22 4.88 -7.56
C LEU A 164 -25.79 5.36 -7.81
N LYS A 165 -25.28 5.19 -9.03
CA LYS A 165 -23.94 5.65 -9.41
C LYS A 165 -23.78 7.16 -9.20
N ARG A 166 -24.80 7.95 -9.56
CA ARG A 166 -24.82 9.42 -9.35
C ARG A 166 -24.83 9.79 -7.87
N LYS A 167 -25.62 9.12 -7.02
CA LYS A 167 -25.62 9.33 -5.56
C LYS A 167 -24.26 9.00 -4.95
N ILE A 168 -23.63 7.92 -5.40
CA ILE A 168 -22.28 7.53 -4.98
C ILE A 168 -21.27 8.61 -5.37
N THR A 169 -21.32 9.11 -6.61
CA THR A 169 -20.42 10.20 -7.04
C THR A 169 -20.61 11.47 -6.21
N TYR A 170 -21.84 11.88 -5.91
CA TYR A 170 -22.09 13.04 -5.05
C TYR A 170 -21.61 12.82 -3.61
N LEU A 171 -21.79 11.61 -3.06
CA LEU A 171 -21.26 11.24 -1.75
C LEU A 171 -19.73 11.40 -1.71
N PHE A 172 -19.02 10.89 -2.71
CA PHE A 172 -17.56 11.03 -2.81
C PHE A 172 -17.13 12.49 -2.96
N ILE A 173 -17.86 13.31 -3.74
CA ILE A 173 -17.58 14.75 -3.87
C ILE A 173 -17.75 15.47 -2.53
N ILE A 174 -18.80 15.14 -1.76
CA ILE A 174 -19.04 15.74 -0.44
C ILE A 174 -17.95 15.34 0.55
N ILE A 175 -17.52 14.08 0.55
CA ILE A 175 -16.43 13.59 1.40
C ILE A 175 -15.12 14.31 1.05
N LEU A 176 -14.82 14.50 -0.23
CA LEU A 176 -13.60 15.15 -0.70
C LEU A 176 -13.59 16.65 -0.34
N LEU A 177 -14.72 17.35 -0.55
CA LEU A 177 -14.87 18.75 -0.15
C LEU A 177 -14.85 18.91 1.37
N GLY A 178 -15.47 18.00 2.12
CA GLY A 178 -15.43 17.98 3.58
C GLY A 178 -14.00 17.80 4.11
N GLY A 179 -13.24 16.87 3.50
CA GLY A 179 -11.82 16.70 3.79
C GLY A 179 -10.98 17.93 3.48
N LEU A 180 -11.27 18.62 2.38
CA LEU A 180 -10.59 19.85 1.98
C LEU A 180 -10.87 21.01 2.95
N VAL A 181 -12.13 21.16 3.38
CA VAL A 181 -12.53 22.20 4.35
C VAL A 181 -11.93 21.95 5.73
N LEU A 182 -11.94 20.70 6.20
CA LEU A 182 -11.32 20.33 7.47
C LEU A 182 -9.80 20.55 7.45
N ASN A 183 -9.14 20.29 6.33
CA ASN A 183 -7.71 20.56 6.17
C ASN A 183 -7.36 22.07 6.09
N LEU A 184 -8.32 22.92 5.71
CA LEU A 184 -8.10 24.37 5.68
C LEU A 184 -8.26 25.02 7.07
N PHE A 185 -8.99 24.37 7.98
CA PHE A 185 -9.31 24.88 9.31
C PHE A 185 -8.53 24.20 10.46
N MET A 186 -7.75 23.16 10.15
CA MET A 186 -6.91 22.42 11.11
C MET A 186 -5.45 22.42 10.64
#